data_AF-A0A924E084-F1
#
_entry.id   AF-A0A924E084-F1
#
_cell.length_a   1.000
_cell.length_b   1.000
_cell.length_c   1.000
_cell.angle_alpha   90.00
_cell.angle_beta   90.00
_cell.angle_gamma   90.00
#
_symmetry.space_group_name_H-M   'P 1'
#
loop_
_entity.id
_entity.type
_entity.pdbx_description
1 polymer ?
#
loop_
_entity_poly.entity_id
_entity_poly.type
_entity_poly.pdbx_seq_one_letter_code
_entity_poly.pdbx_strand_id
1 'polypeptide(L)'
;MDPGADLAPDLAFPLDPAHLTESPLSLIAVVGETVVAKFLANISPGGHLSFWAPSFRDDVDEATRSACAVAFLDACLAHAQTRPGLHYLETQPVDSLPEFVWWQEILEQAGYEDVASANIYFHDLQPENLVPNLAMALQFQKIAQVPPQVIETLFAEVATDTGDRGAKANPASAGERLAALSQSEFLAFDPSLWEVAFFNGEPIAYIFVSRQHPVPGEGMPDFILEVGVAPAARGLGVGRTLVRRALHEAVARQATGMLARIDDANLA
;
A
#
# COMPACT_ATOMS: atom_id res chain seq x y z
N MET A 1 7.43 -44.15 6.84
CA MET A 1 7.30 -43.60 5.47
C MET A 1 7.37 -42.11 5.64
N ASP A 2 8.53 -41.59 5.28
CA ASP A 2 8.90 -40.19 5.34
C ASP A 2 8.33 -39.52 4.08
N PRO A 3 7.48 -38.48 4.16
CA PRO A 3 6.93 -37.82 2.98
C PRO A 3 7.84 -36.68 2.47
N GLY A 4 9.07 -36.55 2.99
CA GLY A 4 10.04 -35.58 2.52
C GLY A 4 10.96 -36.15 1.43
N ALA A 5 11.21 -35.31 0.41
CA ALA A 5 12.20 -35.44 -0.66
C ALA A 5 11.76 -36.20 -1.93
N ASP A 6 11.14 -35.44 -2.85
CA ASP A 6 11.56 -35.42 -4.27
C ASP A 6 11.00 -34.13 -4.92
N LEU A 7 11.60 -32.98 -4.57
CA LEU A 7 11.49 -31.78 -5.40
C LEU A 7 12.63 -31.84 -6.42
N ALA A 8 12.27 -31.57 -7.67
CA ALA A 8 12.99 -31.81 -8.92
C ALA A 8 14.50 -31.43 -8.93
N PRO A 9 15.31 -32.12 -9.76
CA PRO A 9 16.77 -31.93 -9.81
C PRO A 9 17.16 -30.56 -10.36
N ASP A 10 18.09 -29.88 -9.67
CA ASP A 10 19.01 -28.83 -10.15
C ASP A 10 18.52 -27.96 -11.33
N LEU A 11 17.36 -27.31 -11.18
CA LEU A 11 16.99 -26.17 -12.03
C LEU A 11 17.69 -24.92 -11.50
N ALA A 12 18.94 -24.73 -11.92
CA ALA A 12 19.64 -23.47 -11.73
C ALA A 12 19.05 -22.44 -12.72
N PHE A 13 18.25 -21.50 -12.22
CA PHE A 13 17.78 -20.36 -13.00
C PHE A 13 18.87 -19.28 -12.96
N PRO A 14 19.56 -18.98 -14.08
CA PRO A 14 20.50 -17.87 -14.10
C PRO A 14 19.71 -16.56 -13.98
N LEU A 15 19.68 -15.98 -12.78
CA LEU A 15 19.29 -14.60 -12.58
C LEU A 15 20.46 -13.71 -13.02
N ASP A 16 20.23 -12.76 -13.91
CA ASP A 16 21.26 -11.80 -14.32
C ASP A 16 21.49 -10.77 -13.20
N PRO A 17 22.63 -10.79 -12.49
CA PRO A 17 22.87 -9.88 -11.38
C PRO A 17 23.20 -8.45 -11.85
N ALA A 18 23.45 -8.23 -13.15
CA ALA A 18 23.80 -6.91 -13.70
C ALA A 18 22.65 -5.89 -13.65
N HIS A 19 21.43 -6.31 -13.28
CA HIS A 19 20.25 -5.44 -13.15
C HIS A 19 19.81 -5.20 -11.69
N LEU A 20 20.59 -5.64 -10.70
CA LEU A 20 20.22 -5.54 -9.27
C LEU A 20 20.52 -4.18 -8.62
N THR A 21 20.89 -3.14 -9.39
CA THR A 21 21.51 -1.92 -8.83
C THR A 21 20.57 -0.76 -8.52
N GLU A 22 19.30 -0.80 -8.94
CA GLU A 22 18.35 0.30 -8.68
C GLU A 22 16.99 -0.23 -8.20
N SER A 23 16.34 0.51 -7.30
CA SER A 23 14.90 0.30 -7.06
C SER A 23 14.17 0.83 -8.29
N PRO A 24 13.25 0.07 -8.91
CA PRO A 24 12.72 -1.22 -8.45
C PRO A 24 13.60 -2.44 -8.82
N LEU A 25 13.67 -3.43 -7.92
CA LEU A 25 14.26 -4.75 -8.20
C LEU A 25 13.32 -5.50 -9.16
N SER A 26 13.76 -5.63 -10.41
CA SER A 26 13.02 -6.34 -11.46
C SER A 26 13.74 -7.63 -11.83
N LEU A 27 13.08 -8.78 -11.63
CA LEU A 27 13.62 -10.10 -11.94
C LEU A 27 12.82 -10.77 -13.05
N ILE A 28 13.51 -11.52 -13.89
CA ILE A 28 12.91 -12.37 -14.92
C ILE A 28 13.46 -13.78 -14.79
N ALA A 29 12.60 -14.78 -15.00
CA ALA A 29 13.03 -16.18 -15.11
C ALA A 29 13.04 -16.58 -16.59
N VAL A 30 14.12 -17.21 -17.02
CA VAL A 30 14.32 -17.67 -18.40
C VAL A 30 14.56 -19.17 -18.41
N VAL A 31 13.83 -19.90 -19.26
CA VAL A 31 14.04 -21.33 -19.54
C VAL A 31 14.46 -21.47 -21.00
N GLY A 32 15.71 -21.88 -21.22
CA GLY A 32 16.34 -21.81 -22.55
C GLY A 32 16.49 -20.36 -23.01
N GLU A 33 15.74 -19.97 -24.04
CA GLU A 33 15.70 -18.60 -24.58
C GLU A 33 14.36 -17.89 -24.29
N THR A 34 13.46 -18.51 -23.53
CA THR A 34 12.11 -17.99 -23.29
C THR A 34 11.97 -17.42 -21.90
N VAL A 35 11.53 -16.16 -21.79
CA VAL A 35 11.13 -15.56 -20.51
C VAL A 35 9.82 -16.21 -20.05
N VAL A 36 9.83 -16.91 -18.92
CA VAL A 36 8.67 -17.65 -18.39
C VAL A 36 7.96 -16.94 -17.25
N ALA A 37 8.67 -16.08 -16.51
CA ALA A 37 8.10 -15.34 -15.40
C ALA A 37 8.75 -13.97 -15.22
N LYS A 38 8.01 -13.06 -14.57
CA LYS A 38 8.47 -11.74 -14.13
C LYS A 38 8.12 -11.54 -12.67
N PHE A 39 8.98 -10.81 -11.98
CA PHE A 39 8.82 -10.51 -10.57
C PHE A 39 9.32 -9.10 -10.29
N LEU A 40 8.60 -8.37 -9.44
CA LEU A 40 8.89 -7.00 -9.08
C LEU A 40 8.94 -6.87 -7.56
N ALA A 41 9.95 -6.14 -7.09
CA ALA A 41 10.13 -5.78 -5.70
C ALA A 41 10.58 -4.32 -5.60
N ASN A 42 10.00 -3.58 -4.66
CA ASN A 42 10.33 -2.18 -4.41
C ASN A 42 10.88 -2.03 -3.01
N ILE A 43 11.94 -1.23 -2.87
CA ILE A 43 12.48 -0.89 -1.56
C ILE A 43 11.89 0.44 -1.13
N SER A 44 11.15 0.40 -0.04
CA SER A 44 10.54 1.58 0.55
C SER A 44 11.56 2.36 1.39
N PRO A 45 11.49 3.71 1.43
CA PRO A 45 12.32 4.54 2.30
C PRO A 45 12.27 4.16 3.79
N GLY A 46 11.20 3.46 4.22
CA GLY A 46 11.01 2.95 5.58
C GLY A 46 11.77 1.66 5.92
N GLY A 47 12.73 1.24 5.09
CA GLY A 47 13.61 0.11 5.41
C GLY A 47 12.95 -1.25 5.26
N HIS A 48 12.06 -1.42 4.28
CA HIS A 48 11.49 -2.72 3.91
C HIS A 48 11.44 -2.87 2.39
N LEU A 49 11.36 -4.12 1.94
CA LEU A 49 11.17 -4.46 0.53
C LEU A 49 9.79 -5.09 0.36
N SER A 50 8.94 -4.44 -0.42
CA SER A 50 7.62 -4.94 -0.78
C SER A 50 7.68 -5.62 -2.14
N PHE A 51 7.03 -6.78 -2.29
CA PHE A 51 6.99 -7.52 -3.54
C PHE A 51 5.60 -8.09 -3.82
N TRP A 52 5.37 -8.53 -5.06
CA TRP A 52 4.09 -9.08 -5.51
C TRP A 52 4.25 -10.53 -6.01
N ALA A 53 3.13 -11.25 -6.10
CA ALA A 53 3.11 -12.57 -6.71
C ALA A 53 3.74 -12.50 -8.13
N PRO A 54 4.61 -13.45 -8.50
CA PRO A 54 5.22 -13.43 -9.82
C PRO A 54 4.16 -13.61 -10.91
N SER A 55 4.33 -12.89 -12.03
CA SER A 55 3.51 -13.07 -13.22
C SER A 55 4.15 -14.12 -14.13
N PHE A 56 3.37 -15.08 -14.59
CA PHE A 56 3.83 -16.18 -15.44
C PHE A 56 3.22 -16.11 -16.83
N ARG A 57 3.88 -16.72 -17.82
CA ARG A 57 3.20 -17.06 -19.07
C ARG A 57 2.19 -18.18 -18.84
N ASP A 58 1.13 -18.18 -19.64
CA ASP A 58 0.02 -19.14 -19.54
C ASP A 58 0.44 -20.60 -19.78
N ASP A 59 1.56 -20.82 -20.48
CA ASP A 59 2.07 -22.15 -20.87
C ASP A 59 3.04 -22.79 -19.85
N VAL A 60 3.30 -22.12 -18.73
CA VAL A 60 4.24 -22.61 -17.70
C VAL A 60 3.54 -23.57 -16.74
N ASP A 61 4.08 -24.77 -16.61
CA ASP A 61 3.57 -25.77 -15.66
C ASP A 61 3.78 -25.36 -14.19
N GLU A 62 2.97 -25.95 -13.30
CA GLU A 62 2.94 -25.62 -11.87
C GLU A 62 4.28 -25.87 -11.16
N ALA A 63 5.03 -26.90 -11.57
CA ALA A 63 6.34 -27.22 -11.00
C ALA A 63 7.35 -26.11 -11.32
N THR A 64 7.39 -25.68 -12.59
CA THR A 64 8.23 -24.57 -13.05
C THR A 64 7.81 -23.26 -12.39
N ARG A 65 6.50 -23.00 -12.27
CA ARG A 65 5.97 -21.81 -11.57
C ARG A 65 6.49 -21.74 -10.13
N SER A 66 6.36 -22.84 -9.40
CA SER A 66 6.77 -22.93 -8.00
C SER A 66 8.29 -22.78 -7.84
N ALA A 67 9.07 -23.43 -8.71
CA ALA A 67 10.53 -23.32 -8.69
C ALA A 67 11.00 -21.88 -8.98
N CYS A 68 10.40 -21.19 -9.96
CA CYS A 68 10.70 -19.78 -10.22
C CYS A 68 10.30 -18.87 -9.06
N ALA A 69 9.14 -19.10 -8.44
CA ALA A 69 8.65 -18.32 -7.32
C ALA A 69 9.61 -18.40 -6.12
N VAL A 70 10.07 -19.60 -5.76
CA VAL A 70 11.08 -19.81 -4.72
C VAL A 70 12.39 -19.10 -5.07
N ALA A 71 12.87 -19.25 -6.32
CA ALA A 71 14.10 -18.58 -6.76
C ALA A 71 14.01 -17.04 -6.67
N PHE A 72 12.84 -16.45 -6.94
CA PHE A 72 12.63 -15.01 -6.75
C PHE A 72 12.65 -14.59 -5.28
N LEU A 73 12.07 -15.39 -4.38
CA LEU A 73 12.12 -15.14 -2.94
C LEU A 73 13.56 -15.22 -2.41
N ASP A 74 14.33 -16.22 -2.82
CA ASP A 74 15.74 -16.36 -2.46
C ASP A 74 16.56 -15.16 -2.94
N ALA A 75 16.29 -14.69 -4.17
CA ALA A 75 16.94 -13.50 -4.72
C ALA A 75 16.59 -12.23 -3.93
N CYS A 76 15.34 -12.07 -3.51
CA CYS A 76 14.92 -10.96 -2.66
C CYS A 76 15.62 -10.99 -1.30
N LEU A 77 15.71 -12.17 -0.69
CA LEU A 77 16.39 -12.35 0.59
C LEU A 77 17.89 -12.04 0.47
N ALA A 78 18.56 -12.59 -0.54
CA ALA A 78 19.96 -12.30 -0.82
C ALA A 78 20.18 -10.80 -1.07
N HIS A 79 19.30 -10.16 -1.84
CA HIS A 79 19.35 -8.73 -2.09
C HIS A 79 19.20 -7.92 -0.79
N ALA A 80 18.22 -8.29 0.05
CA ALA A 80 17.98 -7.63 1.32
C ALA A 80 19.15 -7.75 2.30
N GLN A 81 19.80 -8.91 2.36
CA GLN A 81 20.99 -9.14 3.20
C GLN A 81 22.17 -8.23 2.83
N THR A 82 22.25 -7.75 1.60
CA THR A 82 23.31 -6.82 1.16
C THR A 82 23.02 -5.35 1.50
N ARG A 83 21.83 -5.02 2.02
CA ARG A 83 21.40 -3.63 2.25
C ARG A 83 21.26 -3.31 3.75
N PRO A 84 22.21 -2.55 4.33
CA PRO A 84 22.06 -2.02 5.68
C PRO A 84 20.78 -1.18 5.81
N GLY A 85 19.99 -1.43 6.85
CA GLY A 85 18.75 -0.71 7.12
C GLY A 85 17.48 -1.31 6.50
N LEU A 86 17.59 -2.45 5.81
CA LEU A 86 16.41 -3.24 5.45
C LEU A 86 16.09 -4.21 6.60
N HIS A 87 14.88 -4.12 7.13
CA HIS A 87 14.44 -4.79 8.35
C HIS A 87 13.56 -6.01 8.09
N TYR A 88 12.74 -5.98 7.04
CA TYR A 88 11.85 -7.08 6.66
C TYR A 88 11.49 -7.04 5.17
N LEU A 89 11.03 -8.18 4.69
CA LEU A 89 10.38 -8.37 3.39
C LEU A 89 8.88 -8.45 3.64
N GLU A 90 8.08 -7.85 2.77
CA GLU A 90 6.63 -7.95 2.85
C GLU A 90 5.98 -8.15 1.48
N THR A 91 4.81 -8.78 1.48
CA THR A 91 3.96 -8.90 0.30
C THR A 91 2.50 -8.77 0.72
N GLN A 92 1.64 -8.41 -0.23
CA GLN A 92 0.23 -8.13 0.00
C GLN A 92 -0.61 -8.94 -0.99
N PRO A 93 -0.67 -10.27 -0.82
CA PRO A 93 -1.43 -11.14 -1.70
C PRO A 93 -2.92 -10.80 -1.60
N VAL A 94 -3.63 -10.86 -2.72
CA VAL A 94 -5.07 -10.56 -2.78
C VAL A 94 -5.83 -11.89 -2.80
N ASP A 95 -6.62 -12.12 -1.75
CA ASP A 95 -7.37 -13.37 -1.51
C ASP A 95 -8.35 -13.75 -2.63
N SER A 96 -8.88 -12.75 -3.32
CA SER A 96 -9.79 -12.93 -4.46
C SER A 96 -9.10 -13.37 -5.76
N LEU A 97 -7.76 -13.42 -5.81
CA LEU A 97 -7.03 -13.87 -6.99
C LEU A 97 -6.96 -15.40 -7.05
N PRO A 98 -7.15 -16.03 -8.23
CA PRO A 98 -7.08 -17.49 -8.39
C PRO A 98 -5.79 -18.13 -7.87
N GLU A 99 -4.67 -17.41 -7.96
CA GLU A 99 -3.35 -17.85 -7.55
C GLU A 99 -3.07 -17.68 -6.04
N PHE A 100 -4.00 -17.11 -5.27
CA PHE A 100 -3.78 -16.76 -3.86
C PHE A 100 -3.33 -17.95 -3.02
N VAL A 101 -4.09 -19.07 -3.06
CA VAL A 101 -3.81 -20.26 -2.24
C VAL A 101 -2.41 -20.81 -2.55
N TRP A 102 -2.09 -20.96 -3.83
CA TRP A 102 -0.78 -21.42 -4.29
C TRP A 102 0.36 -20.50 -3.83
N TRP A 103 0.17 -19.19 -3.93
CA TRP A 103 1.18 -18.23 -3.52
C TRP A 103 1.35 -18.19 -2.00
N GLN A 104 0.26 -18.30 -1.24
CA GLN A 104 0.28 -18.38 0.22
C GLN A 104 1.07 -19.61 0.69
N GLU A 105 0.84 -20.78 0.08
CA GLU A 105 1.60 -22.00 0.41
C GLU A 105 3.11 -21.83 0.18
N ILE A 106 3.51 -21.15 -0.90
CA ILE A 106 4.93 -20.86 -1.17
C ILE A 106 5.52 -19.91 -0.11
N LEU A 107 4.77 -18.86 0.26
CA LEU A 107 5.21 -17.91 1.29
C LEU A 107 5.39 -18.60 2.64
N GLU A 108 4.44 -19.45 3.06
CA GLU A 108 4.52 -20.22 4.30
C GLU A 108 5.74 -21.16 4.30
N GLN A 109 6.00 -21.84 3.19
CA GLN A 109 7.18 -22.71 3.04
C GLN A 109 8.51 -21.91 3.10
N ALA A 110 8.50 -20.66 2.62
CA ALA A 110 9.62 -19.74 2.73
C ALA A 110 9.74 -19.07 4.12
N GLY A 111 8.86 -19.42 5.07
CA GLY A 111 8.90 -18.93 6.45
C GLY A 111 8.28 -17.55 6.67
N TYR A 112 7.43 -17.09 5.73
CA TYR A 112 6.63 -15.89 5.95
C TYR A 112 5.48 -16.19 6.91
N GLU A 113 5.06 -15.15 7.64
CA GLU A 113 3.96 -15.21 8.59
C GLU A 113 2.89 -14.18 8.19
N ASP A 114 1.63 -14.51 8.43
CA ASP A 114 0.53 -13.55 8.30
C ASP A 114 0.61 -12.49 9.40
N VAL A 115 0.87 -11.24 8.99
CA VAL A 115 1.14 -10.14 9.93
C VAL A 115 0.00 -9.13 10.08
N ALA A 116 -0.82 -8.97 9.03
CA ALA A 116 -1.92 -8.02 8.97
C ALA A 116 -2.86 -8.37 7.79
N SER A 117 -4.11 -7.92 7.88
CA SER A 117 -5.09 -8.01 6.81
C SER A 117 -5.70 -6.63 6.59
N ALA A 118 -6.08 -6.34 5.35
CA ALA A 118 -6.71 -5.08 4.97
C ALA A 118 -7.79 -5.30 3.92
N ASN A 119 -8.83 -4.50 4.00
CA ASN A 119 -9.92 -4.50 3.05
C ASN A 119 -9.81 -3.30 2.11
N ILE A 120 -10.04 -3.53 0.82
CA ILE A 120 -10.17 -2.47 -0.19
C ILE A 120 -11.65 -2.17 -0.38
N TYR A 121 -12.02 -0.91 -0.18
CA TYR A 121 -13.35 -0.40 -0.39
C TYR A 121 -13.37 0.47 -1.65
N PHE A 122 -14.38 0.26 -2.49
CA PHE A 122 -14.65 1.09 -3.65
C PHE A 122 -16.03 1.72 -3.53
N HIS A 123 -16.13 3.01 -3.81
CA HIS A 123 -17.38 3.74 -3.89
C HIS A 123 -17.52 4.39 -5.27
N ASP A 124 -18.54 4.00 -6.02
CA ASP A 124 -18.88 4.61 -7.31
C ASP A 124 -19.46 6.01 -7.10
N LEU A 125 -18.80 7.00 -7.71
CA LEU A 125 -19.11 8.42 -7.54
C LEU A 125 -20.13 8.87 -8.60
N GLN A 126 -21.39 8.48 -8.38
CA GLN A 126 -22.54 9.11 -9.04
C GLN A 126 -23.13 10.20 -8.12
N PRO A 127 -23.56 11.36 -8.64
CA PRO A 127 -24.15 12.43 -7.82
C PRO A 127 -25.29 11.97 -6.91
N GLU A 128 -26.11 11.03 -7.37
CA GLU A 128 -27.21 10.42 -6.62
C GLU A 128 -26.78 9.50 -5.46
N ASN A 129 -25.53 9.02 -5.48
CA ASN A 129 -24.97 8.15 -4.44
C ASN A 129 -24.36 8.95 -3.28
N LEU A 130 -24.26 10.28 -3.42
CA LEU A 130 -23.65 11.13 -2.41
C LEU A 130 -24.55 11.28 -1.18
N VAL A 131 -24.02 10.86 -0.03
CA VAL A 131 -24.67 11.11 1.26
C VAL A 131 -24.48 12.59 1.64
N PRO A 132 -25.53 13.29 2.12
CA PRO A 132 -25.41 14.68 2.56
C PRO A 132 -24.32 14.87 3.63
N ASN A 133 -23.64 16.01 3.57
CA ASN A 133 -22.68 16.39 4.60
C ASN A 133 -23.37 16.51 5.96
N LEU A 134 -22.68 16.05 7.01
CA LEU A 134 -23.12 16.29 8.37
C LEU A 134 -22.87 17.75 8.70
N ALA A 135 -23.85 18.41 9.31
CA ALA A 135 -23.68 19.75 9.85
C ALA A 135 -22.81 19.67 11.11
N MET A 136 -21.49 19.55 10.92
CA MET A 136 -20.50 19.79 11.96
C MET A 136 -19.84 21.14 11.70
N ALA A 137 -19.61 21.92 12.76
CA ALA A 137 -18.91 23.21 12.68
C ALA A 137 -17.39 23.02 12.54
N LEU A 138 -16.97 22.24 11.54
CA LEU A 138 -15.57 22.04 11.19
C LEU A 138 -15.13 23.10 10.18
N GLN A 139 -13.93 23.64 10.38
CA GLN A 139 -13.24 24.46 9.40
C GLN A 139 -12.18 23.60 8.71
N PHE A 140 -12.08 23.68 7.40
CA PHE A 140 -11.12 22.88 6.63
C PHE A 140 -10.06 23.82 6.04
N GLN A 141 -8.80 23.43 6.15
CA GLN A 141 -7.68 24.10 5.51
C GLN A 141 -6.90 23.11 4.67
N LYS A 142 -6.37 23.55 3.52
CA LYS A 142 -5.45 22.72 2.75
C LYS A 142 -4.15 22.56 3.53
N ILE A 143 -3.52 21.39 3.46
CA ILE A 143 -2.32 21.09 4.25
C ILE A 143 -1.21 22.13 4.01
N ALA A 144 -1.07 22.64 2.79
CA ALA A 144 -0.09 23.67 2.42
C ALA A 144 -0.32 25.03 3.11
N GLN A 145 -1.50 25.26 3.69
CA GLN A 145 -1.86 26.47 4.43
C GLN A 145 -1.65 26.30 5.95
N VAL A 146 -1.40 25.09 6.41
CA VAL A 146 -1.23 24.76 7.82
C VAL A 146 0.25 24.80 8.18
N PRO A 147 0.65 25.47 9.29
CA PRO A 147 2.05 25.48 9.71
C PRO A 147 2.59 24.06 9.96
N PRO A 148 3.82 23.72 9.54
CA PRO A 148 4.37 22.37 9.69
C PRO A 148 4.33 21.82 11.13
N GLN A 149 4.59 22.65 12.14
CA GLN A 149 4.59 22.24 13.55
C GLN A 149 3.19 21.81 14.03
N VAL A 150 2.14 22.41 13.46
CA VAL A 150 0.75 22.07 13.76
C VAL A 150 0.42 20.70 13.17
N ILE A 151 0.92 20.41 11.97
CA ILE A 151 0.77 19.11 11.31
C ILE A 151 1.52 18.03 12.10
N GLU A 152 2.77 18.29 12.48
CA GLU A 152 3.59 17.36 13.29
C GLU A 152 2.89 17.00 14.60
N THR A 153 2.36 18.00 15.31
CA THR A 153 1.64 17.79 16.57
C THR A 153 0.40 16.93 16.36
N LEU A 154 -0.41 17.24 15.34
CA LEU A 154 -1.62 16.49 15.01
C LEU A 154 -1.30 15.03 14.65
N PHE A 155 -0.26 14.78 13.85
CA PHE A 155 0.16 13.42 13.50
C PHE A 155 0.58 12.62 14.70
N ALA A 156 1.44 13.20 15.56
CA ALA A 156 1.87 12.55 16.79
C ALA A 156 0.67 12.22 17.69
N GLU A 157 -0.29 13.14 17.80
CA GLU A 157 -1.52 12.92 18.56
C GLU A 157 -2.38 11.80 17.96
N VAL A 158 -2.62 11.81 16.65
CA VAL A 158 -3.40 10.76 15.95
C VAL A 158 -2.75 9.39 16.08
N ALA A 159 -1.42 9.32 16.01
CA ALA A 159 -0.65 8.08 16.04
C ALA A 159 -0.66 7.37 17.41
N THR A 160 -1.02 8.06 18.50
CA THR A 160 -0.96 7.51 19.87
C THR A 160 -1.72 6.19 20.07
N ASP A 161 -2.78 5.95 19.28
CA ASP A 161 -3.58 4.71 19.35
C ASP A 161 -3.76 4.03 17.99
N THR A 162 -2.88 4.28 17.01
CA THR A 162 -3.04 3.63 15.70
C THR A 162 -2.89 2.11 15.80
N GLY A 163 -3.72 1.36 15.09
CA GLY A 163 -3.59 -0.09 14.92
C GLY A 163 -2.45 -0.49 13.98
N ASP A 164 -1.93 0.48 13.19
CA ASP A 164 -0.92 0.28 12.15
C ASP A 164 0.39 -0.28 12.75
N ARG A 165 0.70 -1.53 12.41
CA ARG A 165 1.91 -2.23 12.84
C ARG A 165 3.18 -1.59 12.28
N GLY A 166 3.14 -1.12 11.03
CA GLY A 166 4.27 -0.44 10.41
C GLY A 166 4.64 0.82 11.19
N ALA A 167 3.62 1.60 11.58
CA ALA A 167 3.80 2.77 12.45
C ALA A 167 4.32 2.42 13.85
N LYS A 168 3.95 1.25 14.42
CA LYS A 168 4.46 0.79 15.73
C LYS A 168 5.90 0.30 15.68
N ALA A 169 6.26 -0.43 14.63
CA ALA A 169 7.59 -1.02 14.47
C ALA A 169 8.63 0.00 14.00
N ASN A 170 8.21 0.97 13.19
CA ASN A 170 9.05 2.05 12.69
C ASN A 170 8.26 3.38 12.65
N PRO A 171 8.17 4.10 13.79
CA PRO A 171 7.41 5.35 13.85
C PRO A 171 8.08 6.43 13.00
N ALA A 172 7.50 6.71 11.84
CA ALA A 172 7.88 7.83 11.01
C ALA A 172 7.35 9.16 11.60
N SER A 173 8.15 10.22 11.51
CA SER A 173 7.69 11.59 11.73
C SER A 173 6.64 11.99 10.68
N ALA A 174 5.87 13.05 10.96
CA ALA A 174 4.91 13.57 10.00
C ALA A 174 5.58 13.97 8.68
N GLY A 175 6.77 14.59 8.75
CA GLY A 175 7.55 14.96 7.57
C GLY A 175 7.96 13.75 6.72
N GLU A 176 8.46 12.68 7.36
CA GLU A 176 8.82 11.43 6.66
C GLU A 176 7.61 10.75 6.04
N ARG A 177 6.47 10.74 6.74
CA ARG A 177 5.24 10.13 6.23
C ARG A 177 4.66 10.91 5.05
N LEU A 178 4.61 12.24 5.13
CA LEU A 178 4.18 13.09 4.00
C LEU A 178 5.14 12.97 2.81
N ALA A 179 6.45 12.90 3.05
CA ALA A 179 7.44 12.68 2.00
C ALA A 179 7.24 11.32 1.32
N ALA A 180 7.04 10.24 2.10
CA ALA A 180 6.77 8.92 1.56
C ALA A 180 5.49 8.89 0.70
N LEU A 181 4.40 9.51 1.19
CA LEU A 181 3.16 9.61 0.41
C LEU A 181 3.32 10.44 -0.87
N SER A 182 4.20 11.44 -0.88
CA SER A 182 4.46 12.28 -2.06
C SER A 182 5.29 11.60 -3.15
N GLN A 183 5.97 10.50 -2.82
CA GLN A 183 6.86 9.75 -3.72
C GLN A 183 6.22 8.47 -4.27
N SER A 184 4.92 8.26 -4.06
CA SER A 184 4.23 7.08 -4.59
C SER A 184 4.22 7.08 -6.12
N GLU A 185 4.81 6.05 -6.74
CA GLU A 185 4.89 5.93 -8.20
C GLU A 185 3.54 5.57 -8.86
N PHE A 186 2.58 5.08 -8.06
CA PHE A 186 1.25 4.65 -8.54
C PHE A 186 0.20 5.76 -8.44
N LEU A 187 0.51 6.82 -7.72
CA LEU A 187 -0.44 7.84 -7.31
C LEU A 187 0.10 9.23 -7.66
N ALA A 188 -0.71 10.03 -8.35
CA ALA A 188 -0.38 11.40 -8.65
C ALA A 188 -0.43 12.23 -7.35
N PHE A 189 0.73 12.60 -6.84
CA PHE A 189 0.84 13.50 -5.70
C PHE A 189 0.22 14.86 -6.03
N ASP A 190 -0.80 15.24 -5.26
CA ASP A 190 -1.44 16.55 -5.33
C ASP A 190 -1.77 17.03 -3.90
N PRO A 191 -0.92 17.89 -3.30
CA PRO A 191 -1.13 18.37 -1.94
C PRO A 191 -2.35 19.28 -1.80
N SER A 192 -2.97 19.72 -2.91
CA SER A 192 -4.23 20.48 -2.85
C SER A 192 -5.42 19.61 -2.45
N LEU A 193 -5.27 18.28 -2.50
CA LEU A 193 -6.27 17.31 -2.08
C LEU A 193 -6.13 16.90 -0.61
N TRP A 194 -5.14 17.44 0.09
CA TRP A 194 -4.83 17.11 1.48
C TRP A 194 -5.38 18.19 2.38
N GLU A 195 -6.15 17.81 3.39
CA GLU A 195 -6.88 18.72 4.25
C GLU A 195 -6.69 18.41 5.74
N VAL A 196 -6.70 19.47 6.54
CA VAL A 196 -6.78 19.41 8.01
C VAL A 196 -8.11 20.02 8.43
N ALA A 197 -8.82 19.32 9.31
CA ALA A 197 -10.04 19.82 9.94
C ALA A 197 -9.72 20.44 11.30
N PHE A 198 -10.32 21.61 11.53
CA PHE A 198 -10.23 22.38 12.74
C PHE A 198 -11.59 22.49 13.42
N PHE A 199 -11.60 22.45 14.74
CA PHE A 199 -12.75 22.75 15.57
C PHE A 199 -12.36 23.80 16.61
N ASN A 200 -13.10 24.91 16.67
CA ASN A 200 -12.75 26.06 17.53
C ASN A 200 -11.30 26.57 17.37
N GLY A 201 -10.73 26.45 16.17
CA GLY A 201 -9.36 26.88 15.88
C GLY A 201 -8.28 25.86 16.21
N GLU A 202 -8.63 24.72 16.79
CA GLU A 202 -7.69 23.62 17.08
C GLU A 202 -7.73 22.56 15.97
N PRO A 203 -6.59 22.05 15.48
CA PRO A 203 -6.55 20.96 14.52
C PRO A 203 -6.97 19.65 15.22
N ILE A 204 -7.92 18.92 14.64
CA ILE A 204 -8.45 17.70 15.27
C ILE A 204 -8.45 16.47 14.37
N ALA A 205 -8.22 16.64 13.07
CA ALA A 205 -8.22 15.54 12.11
C ALA A 205 -7.60 15.95 10.77
N TYR A 206 -7.24 14.96 9.95
CA TYR A 206 -6.76 15.16 8.58
C TYR A 206 -7.31 14.10 7.64
N ILE A 207 -7.30 14.40 6.35
CA ILE A 207 -7.54 13.45 5.26
C ILE A 207 -6.58 13.73 4.11
N PHE A 208 -5.96 12.67 3.60
CA PHE A 208 -5.12 12.73 2.41
C PHE A 208 -5.76 11.93 1.30
N VAL A 209 -5.97 12.60 0.17
CA VAL A 209 -6.48 12.00 -1.05
C VAL A 209 -5.41 12.15 -2.13
N SER A 210 -5.30 11.17 -3.00
CA SER A 210 -4.51 11.27 -4.22
C SER A 210 -5.35 10.82 -5.41
N ARG A 211 -4.89 11.16 -6.61
CA ARG A 211 -5.49 10.70 -7.85
C ARG A 211 -4.66 9.54 -8.38
N GLN A 212 -5.30 8.54 -8.97
CA GLN A 212 -4.55 7.59 -9.76
C GLN A 212 -3.95 8.31 -11.00
N HIS A 213 -2.75 7.91 -11.43
CA HIS A 213 -2.16 8.48 -12.66
C HIS A 213 -3.13 8.33 -13.84
N PRO A 214 -3.34 9.38 -14.65
CA PRO A 214 -4.29 9.32 -15.74
C PRO A 214 -3.85 8.28 -16.79
N VAL A 215 -4.66 7.25 -16.99
CA VAL A 215 -4.56 6.35 -18.13
C VAL A 215 -5.43 6.93 -19.26
N PRO A 216 -4.90 7.14 -20.48
CA PRO A 216 -5.68 7.72 -21.57
C PRO A 216 -6.96 6.93 -21.85
N GLY A 217 -8.11 7.60 -21.79
CA GLY A 217 -9.42 7.02 -22.14
C GLY A 217 -10.21 6.41 -20.99
N GLU A 218 -9.65 6.35 -19.78
CA GLU A 218 -10.33 5.81 -18.59
C GLU A 218 -10.59 6.92 -17.57
N GLY A 219 -11.82 6.95 -17.05
CA GLY A 219 -12.13 7.80 -15.89
C GLY A 219 -11.57 7.13 -14.65
N MET A 220 -10.70 7.83 -13.93
CA MET A 220 -9.92 7.23 -12.83
C MET A 220 -10.53 7.54 -11.47
N PRO A 221 -10.51 6.58 -10.52
CA PRO A 221 -10.90 6.83 -9.15
C PRO A 221 -9.85 7.69 -8.41
N ASP A 222 -10.32 8.47 -7.46
CA ASP A 222 -9.47 9.05 -6.42
C ASP A 222 -9.19 7.97 -5.34
N PHE A 223 -8.13 8.13 -4.55
CA PHE A 223 -7.73 7.21 -3.48
C PHE A 223 -7.57 7.95 -2.16
N ILE A 224 -8.27 7.51 -1.11
CA ILE A 224 -8.02 7.96 0.26
C ILE A 224 -6.76 7.26 0.76
N LEU A 225 -5.68 8.02 0.85
CA LEU A 225 -4.39 7.57 1.35
C LEU A 225 -4.43 7.34 2.86
N GLU A 226 -5.01 8.30 3.58
CA GLU A 226 -5.02 8.26 5.04
C GLU A 226 -6.12 9.16 5.60
N VAL A 227 -6.71 8.74 6.73
CA VAL A 227 -7.62 9.55 7.55
C VAL A 227 -7.17 9.45 9.00
N GLY A 228 -6.87 10.59 9.61
CA GLY A 228 -6.49 10.67 11.02
C GLY A 228 -7.48 11.48 11.81
N VAL A 229 -7.89 11.00 12.99
CA VAL A 229 -8.73 11.76 13.93
C VAL A 229 -8.11 11.69 15.32
N ALA A 230 -7.84 12.85 15.91
CA ALA A 230 -7.29 12.98 17.25
C ALA A 230 -8.19 12.25 18.27
N PRO A 231 -7.63 11.54 19.28
CA PRO A 231 -8.40 10.72 20.21
C PRO A 231 -9.60 11.45 20.83
N ALA A 232 -9.41 12.71 21.24
CA ALA A 232 -10.45 13.53 21.84
C ALA A 232 -11.64 13.85 20.91
N ALA A 233 -11.45 13.74 19.60
CA ALA A 233 -12.46 14.03 18.58
C ALA A 233 -13.10 12.76 17.98
N ARG A 234 -12.67 11.57 18.40
CA ARG A 234 -13.24 10.28 17.95
C ARG A 234 -14.64 10.07 18.52
N GLY A 235 -15.46 9.26 17.83
CA GLY A 235 -16.86 9.03 18.20
C GLY A 235 -17.82 10.20 17.90
N LEU A 236 -17.31 11.39 17.58
CA LEU A 236 -18.12 12.58 17.28
C LEU A 236 -18.55 12.70 15.80
N GLY A 237 -18.17 11.73 14.96
CA GLY A 237 -18.49 11.74 13.54
C GLY A 237 -17.52 12.52 12.65
N VAL A 238 -16.39 13.01 13.19
CA VAL A 238 -15.38 13.81 12.44
C VAL A 238 -14.85 13.06 11.22
N GLY A 239 -14.39 11.82 11.38
CA GLY A 239 -13.88 11.01 10.26
C GLY A 239 -14.94 10.77 9.18
N ARG A 240 -16.20 10.54 9.58
CA ARG A 240 -17.32 10.40 8.63
C ARG A 240 -17.55 11.70 7.84
N THR A 241 -17.45 12.85 8.50
CA THR A 241 -17.57 14.15 7.84
C THR A 241 -16.43 14.39 6.84
N LEU A 242 -15.19 14.03 7.20
CA LEU A 242 -14.03 14.11 6.31
C LEU A 242 -14.20 13.25 5.05
N VAL A 243 -14.58 11.98 5.23
CA VAL A 243 -14.79 11.07 4.09
C VAL A 243 -15.90 11.59 3.19
N ARG A 244 -17.04 12.01 3.74
CA ARG A 244 -18.12 12.59 2.93
C ARG A 244 -17.66 13.81 2.14
N ARG A 245 -16.95 14.72 2.80
CA ARG A 245 -16.37 15.89 2.13
C ARG A 245 -15.47 15.48 0.97
N ALA A 246 -14.56 14.52 1.17
CA ALA A 246 -13.70 14.02 0.10
C ALA A 246 -14.49 13.43 -1.08
N LEU A 247 -15.58 12.69 -0.81
CA LEU A 247 -16.46 12.16 -1.87
C LEU A 247 -17.14 13.29 -2.66
N HIS A 248 -17.66 14.32 -1.99
CA HIS A 248 -18.26 15.49 -2.64
C HIS A 248 -17.24 16.24 -3.50
N GLU A 249 -16.02 16.43 -2.99
CA GLU A 249 -14.97 17.09 -3.78
C GLU A 249 -14.50 16.24 -4.96
N ALA A 250 -14.47 14.91 -4.83
CA ALA A 250 -14.12 14.00 -5.91
C ALA A 250 -15.16 14.03 -7.04
N VAL A 251 -16.46 14.07 -6.71
CA VAL A 251 -17.53 14.28 -7.70
C VAL A 251 -17.40 15.64 -8.39
N ALA A 252 -17.10 16.71 -7.65
CA ALA A 252 -16.87 18.03 -8.24
C ALA A 252 -15.68 18.05 -9.22
N ARG A 253 -14.70 17.17 -9.01
CA ARG A 253 -13.57 16.93 -9.92
C ARG A 253 -13.84 15.89 -11.01
N GLN A 254 -15.05 15.35 -11.09
CA GLN A 254 -15.45 14.31 -12.05
C GLN A 254 -14.64 13.01 -11.91
N ALA A 255 -14.22 12.65 -10.70
CA ALA A 255 -13.69 11.33 -10.43
C ALA A 255 -14.79 10.26 -10.60
N THR A 256 -14.43 9.08 -11.11
CA THR A 256 -15.39 7.98 -11.34
C THR A 256 -15.68 7.17 -10.09
N GLY A 257 -14.75 7.18 -9.14
CA GLY A 257 -14.88 6.44 -7.89
C GLY A 257 -13.94 6.95 -6.81
N MET A 258 -14.09 6.41 -5.61
CA MET A 258 -13.18 6.59 -4.49
C MET A 258 -12.77 5.23 -3.95
N LEU A 259 -11.46 4.98 -3.90
CA LEU A 259 -10.86 3.81 -3.27
C LEU A 259 -10.35 4.16 -1.88
N ALA A 260 -10.44 3.21 -0.96
CA ALA A 260 -9.78 3.28 0.35
C ALA A 260 -9.31 1.89 0.74
N ARG A 261 -8.11 1.80 1.32
CA ARG A 261 -7.62 0.59 1.96
C ARG A 261 -7.66 0.79 3.47
N ILE A 262 -8.25 -0.16 4.19
CA ILE A 262 -8.40 -0.08 5.65
C ILE A 262 -7.87 -1.38 6.25
N ASP A 263 -6.88 -1.27 7.14
CA ASP A 263 -6.37 -2.41 7.89
C ASP A 263 -7.41 -2.89 8.93
N ASP A 264 -7.56 -4.20 9.05
CA ASP A 264 -8.53 -4.83 9.95
C ASP A 264 -8.26 -4.52 11.43
N ALA A 265 -7.00 -4.24 11.77
CA ALA A 265 -6.61 -3.77 13.10
C ALA A 265 -7.31 -2.44 13.49
N ASN A 266 -7.80 -1.66 12.51
CA ASN A 266 -8.55 -0.43 12.75
C ASN A 266 -10.08 -0.62 12.68
N LEU A 267 -10.57 -1.84 12.46
CA LEU A 267 -12.01 -2.17 12.47
C LEU A 267 -12.52 -2.66 13.85
N ALA A 268 -11.60 -3.02 14.75
CA ALA A 268 -11.87 -3.61 16.06
C ALA A 268 -12.25 -2.57 17.15
#